data_AF-A0AAD1RSB5-F1
#
_entry.id   AF-A0AAD1RSB5-F1
#
_cell.length_a   1.000
_cell.length_b   1.000
_cell.length_c   1.000
_cell.angle_alpha   90.00
_cell.angle_beta   90.00
_cell.angle_gamma   90.00
#
_symmetry.space_group_name_H-M   'P 1'
#
loop_
_entity.id
_entity.type
_entity.pdbx_description
1 polymer ?
#
loop_
_entity_poly.entity_id
_entity_poly.type
_entity_poly.pdbx_seq_one_letter_code
_entity_poly.pdbx_strand_id
1 'polypeptide(L)'
;MKPGKVKVCYTEREFVYRFQAGCESFALTVPLQFPVQENLDHLHGRLMLLHNLPCFIEQDLKKSLCQFVEEETIRDFDREAEQALECLKLSTVDVEHLANSWMKAYTETTLEHARPEEPNRDEDFADIYHDLIHSPASETLLNLEHNYFVSISELLGERDVEMKKLRERQGAEMDMVMQELGKSLSDQDVNSVAAQHFESQQILENKWITELKQLSTIQKQEYQEWVIKLHQDLKNPNNSFISDEIKVQPSRLQESVEASRPTFEEHHPLEESFTIHLGAQLKTMHNLRLLRADMLDFCKHKRNHRSGVKLHRLQTALSLYSTSLCGLVLLVDNRINSYSGIKRDFATVCQECTDFHFPQLQEQLDVVQQVVLYARAQRNQKTKHQHDSSNGNEVRGDKFKTTERNHSNLLPGEFYVTRHSNLSEIHVVFHLCVDDNMRSGNISARDPAIMGLRNILKVCCTHDITTINIPLLLVHEMSEEMTIPWCSKRAELVFKCVKGFMMEMVSWDGGVSRTVQFLVPQNISEEMFYQLSNMLPQIFRVSSTLTLTSKR
;
A
#
# COMPACT_ATOMS: atom_id res chain seq x y z
N MET A 1 17.44 -31.73 24.89
CA MET A 1 17.79 -33.15 24.66
C MET A 1 19.30 -33.25 24.48
N LYS A 2 19.96 -34.27 25.04
CA LYS A 2 21.42 -34.45 24.86
C LYS A 2 21.69 -34.63 23.35
N PRO A 3 22.68 -33.93 22.75
CA PRO A 3 22.98 -34.10 21.34
C PRO A 3 23.37 -35.56 21.12
N GLY A 4 22.61 -36.24 20.25
CA GLY A 4 22.92 -37.61 19.86
C GLY A 4 24.32 -37.64 19.30
N LYS A 5 25.20 -38.45 19.90
CA LYS A 5 26.53 -38.71 19.37
C LYS A 5 26.36 -39.34 17.98
N VAL A 6 26.49 -38.51 16.94
CA VAL A 6 26.75 -38.98 15.59
C VAL A 6 27.98 -39.88 15.69
N LYS A 7 27.86 -41.15 15.29
CA LYS A 7 29.01 -42.04 15.16
C LYS A 7 29.88 -41.46 14.05
N VAL A 8 30.83 -40.62 14.41
CA VAL A 8 31.85 -40.13 13.47
C VAL A 8 32.66 -41.33 13.04
N CYS A 9 32.53 -41.72 11.77
CA CYS A 9 33.33 -42.77 11.16
C CYS A 9 34.68 -42.15 10.83
N TYR A 10 35.73 -42.53 11.56
CA TYR A 10 37.07 -42.00 11.32
C TYR A 10 37.71 -42.79 10.17
N THR A 11 38.12 -42.09 9.11
CA THR A 11 38.94 -42.69 8.04
C THR A 11 40.38 -42.23 8.19
N GLU A 12 41.32 -43.17 8.19
CA GLU A 12 42.75 -42.88 8.29
C GLU A 12 43.33 -42.73 6.89
N ARG A 13 44.01 -41.60 6.62
CA ARG A 13 44.67 -41.31 5.35
C ARG A 13 46.09 -40.86 5.58
N GLU A 14 47.00 -41.32 4.74
CA GLU A 14 48.42 -40.99 4.85
C GLU A 14 48.72 -39.66 4.16
N PHE A 15 49.15 -38.68 4.95
CA PHE A 15 49.77 -37.46 4.46
C PHE A 15 51.24 -37.73 4.12
N VAL A 16 51.65 -37.48 2.88
CA VAL A 16 53.02 -37.68 2.41
C VAL A 16 53.60 -36.34 1.97
N TYR A 17 54.61 -35.84 2.69
CA TYR A 17 55.33 -34.63 2.36
C TYR A 17 56.77 -34.95 1.95
N ARG A 18 57.20 -34.51 0.77
CA ARG A 18 58.56 -34.75 0.26
C ARG A 18 59.33 -33.45 0.18
N PHE A 19 60.56 -33.44 0.69
CA PHE A 19 61.45 -32.28 0.63
C PHE A 19 62.89 -32.69 0.33
N GLN A 20 63.69 -31.75 -0.17
CA GLN A 20 65.11 -31.97 -0.47
C GLN A 20 65.98 -31.16 0.50
N ALA A 21 67.03 -31.78 1.02
CA ALA A 21 68.07 -31.11 1.78
C ALA A 21 69.43 -31.44 1.14
N GLY A 22 69.96 -30.51 0.34
CA GLY A 22 71.18 -30.76 -0.45
C GLY A 22 70.94 -31.74 -1.60
N CYS A 23 71.72 -32.82 -1.68
CA CYS A 23 71.59 -33.88 -2.71
C CYS A 23 70.67 -35.04 -2.28
N GLU A 24 70.09 -34.99 -1.09
CA GLU A 24 69.27 -36.06 -0.52
C GLU A 24 67.78 -35.66 -0.47
N SER A 25 66.91 -36.60 -0.85
CA SER A 25 65.45 -36.43 -0.82
C SER A 25 64.85 -37.17 0.38
N PHE A 26 64.10 -36.45 1.21
CA PHE A 26 63.42 -36.98 2.39
C PHE A 26 61.91 -37.00 2.18
N ALA A 27 61.24 -38.00 2.74
CA ALA A 27 59.78 -38.12 2.73
C ALA A 27 59.28 -38.32 4.15
N LEU A 28 58.36 -37.46 4.57
CA LEU A 28 57.60 -37.55 5.80
C LEU A 28 56.24 -38.18 5.49
N THR A 29 55.93 -39.33 6.10
CA THR A 29 54.62 -39.97 6.00
C THR A 29 53.95 -39.96 7.36
N VAL A 30 52.75 -39.40 7.44
CA VAL A 30 51.98 -39.23 8.69
C VAL A 30 50.55 -39.71 8.45
N PRO A 31 50.03 -40.67 9.25
CA PRO A 31 48.61 -41.00 9.20
C PRO A 31 47.78 -39.91 9.89
N LEU A 32 46.74 -39.43 9.19
CA LEU A 32 45.77 -38.46 9.69
C LEU A 32 44.37 -39.08 9.74
N GLN A 33 43.64 -38.80 10.82
CA GLN A 33 42.24 -39.23 10.98
C GLN A 33 41.30 -38.11 10.52
N PHE A 34 40.40 -38.44 9.59
CA PHE A 34 39.37 -37.55 9.07
C PHE A 34 38.00 -37.84 9.70
N PRO A 35 37.19 -36.81 10.04
CA PRO A 35 37.48 -35.38 9.91
C PRO A 35 38.52 -34.93 10.95
N VAL A 36 39.46 -34.07 10.52
CA VAL A 36 40.53 -33.57 11.39
C VAL A 36 39.92 -32.64 12.45
N GLN A 37 39.87 -33.07 13.71
CA GLN A 37 39.31 -32.29 14.82
C GLN A 37 40.35 -31.39 15.50
N GLU A 38 41.64 -31.63 15.26
CA GLU A 38 42.74 -30.86 15.84
C GLU A 38 42.99 -29.57 15.05
N ASN A 39 43.41 -28.50 15.74
CA ASN A 39 43.85 -27.28 15.07
C ASN A 39 45.10 -27.59 14.21
N LEU A 40 45.05 -27.24 12.92
CA LEU A 40 46.12 -27.48 11.95
C LEU A 40 47.46 -26.84 12.36
N ASP A 41 47.44 -25.70 13.05
CA ASP A 41 48.65 -25.05 13.56
C ASP A 41 49.34 -25.88 14.66
N HIS A 42 48.54 -26.52 15.52
CA HIS A 42 49.07 -27.39 16.57
C HIS A 42 49.57 -28.72 16.00
N LEU A 43 48.88 -29.27 15.00
CA LEU A 43 49.30 -30.47 14.30
C LEU A 43 50.62 -30.24 13.55
N HIS A 44 50.73 -29.12 12.84
CA HIS A 44 51.96 -28.69 12.17
C HIS A 44 53.13 -28.55 13.15
N GLY A 45 52.93 -27.83 14.26
CA GLY A 45 53.97 -27.67 15.30
C GLY A 45 54.39 -29.01 15.91
N ARG A 46 53.45 -29.94 16.12
CA ARG A 46 53.73 -31.29 16.62
C ARG A 46 54.55 -32.12 15.63
N LEU A 47 54.29 -32.01 14.33
CA LEU A 47 55.05 -32.69 13.28
C LEU A 47 56.49 -32.16 13.17
N MET A 48 56.67 -30.84 13.28
CA MET A 48 57.99 -30.21 13.29
C MET A 48 58.85 -30.71 14.48
N LEU A 49 58.25 -30.81 15.67
CA LEU A 49 58.92 -31.24 16.90
C LEU A 49 59.20 -32.76 16.94
N LEU A 50 58.24 -33.61 16.57
CA LEU A 50 58.38 -35.06 16.67
C LEU A 50 59.38 -35.63 15.67
N HIS A 51 59.49 -35.02 14.48
CA HIS A 51 60.36 -35.51 13.41
C HIS A 51 61.68 -34.72 13.27
N ASN A 52 61.98 -33.79 14.20
CA ASN A 52 63.18 -32.95 14.18
C ASN A 52 63.45 -32.31 12.80
N LEU A 53 62.41 -31.74 12.21
CA LEU A 53 62.46 -31.23 10.84
C LEU A 53 63.19 -29.88 10.76
N PRO A 54 63.95 -29.61 9.68
CA PRO A 54 64.62 -28.32 9.50
C PRO A 54 63.65 -27.14 9.42
N CYS A 55 64.00 -25.98 9.99
CA CYS A 55 63.14 -24.79 9.99
C CYS A 55 62.81 -24.24 8.59
N PHE A 56 63.65 -24.50 7.58
CA PHE A 56 63.42 -24.00 6.22
C PHE A 56 62.23 -24.66 5.52
N ILE A 57 61.78 -25.84 5.96
CA ILE A 57 60.60 -26.52 5.39
C ILE A 57 59.31 -26.19 6.12
N GLU A 58 59.37 -25.40 7.18
CA GLU A 58 58.25 -25.16 8.08
C GLU A 58 57.03 -24.55 7.36
N GLN A 59 57.26 -23.52 6.53
CA GLN A 59 56.18 -22.84 5.79
C GLN A 59 55.58 -23.72 4.70
N ASP A 60 56.41 -24.45 3.96
CA ASP A 60 55.97 -25.33 2.87
C ASP A 60 55.22 -26.55 3.40
N LEU A 61 55.68 -27.13 4.52
CA LEU A 61 55.00 -28.21 5.22
C LEU A 61 53.62 -27.77 5.71
N LYS A 62 53.52 -26.58 6.33
CA LYS A 62 52.24 -26.03 6.79
C LYS A 62 51.26 -25.87 5.63
N LYS A 63 51.71 -25.28 4.52
CA LYS A 63 50.88 -25.08 3.34
C LYS A 63 50.42 -26.40 2.73
N SER A 64 51.33 -27.37 2.60
CA SER A 64 51.02 -28.70 2.06
C SER A 64 50.05 -29.47 2.96
N LEU A 65 50.19 -29.36 4.29
CA LEU A 65 49.29 -29.99 5.25
C LEU A 65 47.89 -29.38 5.18
N CYS A 66 47.77 -28.05 5.18
CA CYS A 66 46.48 -27.37 5.05
C CYS A 66 45.78 -27.75 3.74
N GLN A 67 46.51 -27.73 2.62
CA GLN A 67 45.95 -28.09 1.32
C GLN A 67 45.49 -29.56 1.28
N PHE A 68 46.27 -30.49 1.83
CA PHE A 68 45.88 -31.90 1.89
C PHE A 68 44.61 -32.11 2.72
N VAL A 69 44.51 -31.47 3.89
CA VAL A 69 43.32 -31.59 4.74
C VAL A 69 42.09 -30.98 4.06
N GLU A 70 42.25 -29.84 3.40
CA GLU A 70 41.18 -29.18 2.65
C GLU A 70 40.68 -30.05 1.49
N GLU A 71 41.59 -30.56 0.64
CA GLU A 71 41.25 -31.42 -0.50
C GLU A 71 40.55 -32.71 -0.07
N GLU A 72 41.06 -33.39 0.96
CA GLU A 72 40.48 -34.64 1.45
C GLU A 72 39.13 -34.42 2.16
N THR A 73 38.95 -33.28 2.82
CA THR A 73 37.67 -32.90 3.44
C THR A 73 36.63 -32.56 2.38
N ILE A 74 36.99 -31.82 1.32
CA ILE A 74 36.11 -31.56 0.18
C ILE A 74 35.70 -32.87 -0.48
N ARG A 75 36.64 -33.79 -0.74
CA ARG A 75 36.33 -35.11 -1.32
C ARG A 75 35.35 -35.92 -0.48
N ASP A 76 35.42 -35.81 0.84
CA ASP A 76 34.46 -36.49 1.73
C ASP A 76 33.07 -35.91 1.60
N PHE A 77 32.95 -34.57 1.59
CA PHE A 77 31.67 -33.91 1.37
C PHE A 77 31.10 -34.20 -0.02
N ASP A 78 31.92 -34.21 -1.07
CA ASP A 78 31.50 -34.54 -2.42
C ASP A 78 30.99 -35.99 -2.50
N ARG A 79 31.68 -36.94 -1.88
CA ARG A 79 31.25 -38.34 -1.83
C ARG A 79 29.93 -38.50 -1.07
N GLU A 80 29.77 -37.84 0.07
CA GLU A 80 28.51 -37.86 0.81
C GLU A 80 27.36 -37.24 0.01
N ALA A 81 27.62 -36.11 -0.67
CA ALA A 81 26.65 -35.45 -1.53
C ALA A 81 26.25 -36.32 -2.73
N GLU A 82 27.22 -36.97 -3.39
CA GLU A 82 26.97 -37.83 -4.54
C GLU A 82 26.20 -39.09 -4.15
N GLN A 83 26.51 -39.69 -2.99
CA GLN A 83 25.71 -40.77 -2.40
C GLN A 83 24.27 -40.34 -2.11
N ALA A 84 24.07 -39.15 -1.53
CA ALA A 84 22.73 -38.61 -1.27
C ALA A 84 21.96 -38.38 -2.59
N LEU A 85 22.62 -37.87 -3.64
CA LEU A 85 22.04 -37.68 -4.96
C LEU A 85 21.68 -39.01 -5.64
N GLU A 86 22.50 -40.06 -5.50
CA GLU A 86 22.17 -41.40 -5.98
C GLU A 86 20.96 -42.01 -5.25
N CYS A 87 20.89 -41.85 -3.92
CA CYS A 87 19.74 -42.29 -3.12
C CYS A 87 18.43 -41.61 -3.56
N LEU A 88 18.49 -40.34 -3.96
CA LEU A 88 17.37 -39.60 -4.52
C LEU A 88 16.98 -40.10 -5.93
N LYS A 89 17.96 -40.39 -6.80
CA LYS A 89 17.70 -40.94 -8.15
C LYS A 89 17.06 -42.32 -8.12
N LEU A 90 17.37 -43.14 -7.10
CA LEU A 90 16.83 -44.48 -6.92
C LEU A 90 15.48 -44.51 -6.17
N SER A 91 14.89 -43.34 -5.85
CA SER A 91 13.64 -43.18 -5.10
C SER A 91 13.63 -43.92 -3.74
N THR A 92 14.81 -44.16 -3.16
CA THR A 92 14.94 -44.83 -1.86
C THR A 92 14.64 -43.92 -0.67
N VAL A 93 14.55 -42.62 -0.93
CA VAL A 93 14.40 -41.58 0.09
C VAL A 93 13.17 -40.73 -0.25
N ASP A 94 12.26 -40.61 0.71
CA ASP A 94 11.06 -39.79 0.60
C ASP A 94 11.42 -38.30 0.74
N VAL A 95 11.31 -37.58 -0.37
CA VAL A 95 11.60 -36.14 -0.47
C VAL A 95 10.69 -35.32 0.43
N GLU A 96 9.44 -35.75 0.63
CA GLU A 96 8.46 -35.04 1.45
C GLU A 96 8.82 -35.14 2.93
N HIS A 97 9.27 -36.32 3.39
CA HIS A 97 9.78 -36.51 4.74
C HIS A 97 11.06 -35.67 5.00
N LEU A 98 11.97 -35.57 4.03
CA LEU A 98 13.17 -34.75 4.16
C LEU A 98 12.86 -33.26 4.21
N ALA A 99 11.97 -32.79 3.35
CA ALA A 99 11.49 -31.41 3.35
C ALA A 99 10.82 -31.06 4.69
N ASN A 100 9.98 -31.95 5.22
CA ASN A 100 9.34 -31.76 6.53
C ASN A 100 10.34 -31.78 7.68
N SER A 101 11.33 -32.68 7.65
CA SER A 101 12.39 -32.71 8.66
C SER A 101 13.27 -31.47 8.62
N TRP A 102 13.60 -30.97 7.43
CA TRP A 102 14.36 -29.73 7.25
C TRP A 102 13.56 -28.52 7.70
N MET A 103 12.29 -28.43 7.29
CA MET A 103 11.37 -27.37 7.69
C MET A 103 11.22 -27.30 9.21
N LYS A 104 11.09 -28.46 9.86
CA LYS A 104 11.04 -28.57 11.33
C LYS A 104 12.35 -28.13 11.98
N ALA A 105 13.49 -28.60 11.50
CA ALA A 105 14.78 -28.21 12.05
C ALA A 105 15.02 -26.70 11.88
N TYR A 106 14.69 -26.16 10.70
CA TYR A 106 14.81 -24.74 10.37
C TYR A 106 13.88 -23.88 11.23
N THR A 107 12.62 -24.26 11.40
CA THR A 107 11.69 -23.53 12.29
C THR A 107 12.17 -23.55 13.74
N GLU A 108 12.60 -24.71 14.24
CA GLU A 108 13.12 -24.84 15.61
C GLU A 108 14.39 -23.98 15.83
N THR A 109 15.36 -24.01 14.91
CA THR A 109 16.58 -23.16 15.03
C THR A 109 16.31 -21.69 14.81
N THR A 110 15.41 -21.34 13.89
CA THR A 110 15.01 -19.95 13.65
C THR A 110 14.31 -19.39 14.88
N LEU A 111 13.42 -20.14 15.52
CA LEU A 111 12.75 -19.74 16.76
C LEU A 111 13.72 -19.62 17.95
N GLU A 112 14.76 -20.45 18.01
CA GLU A 112 15.76 -20.43 19.10
C GLU A 112 16.75 -19.24 18.98
N HIS A 113 17.03 -18.78 17.76
CA HIS A 113 18.02 -17.72 17.48
C HIS A 113 17.45 -16.40 16.96
N ALA A 114 16.19 -16.37 16.52
CA ALA A 114 15.51 -15.12 16.22
C ALA A 114 15.16 -14.39 17.51
N ARG A 115 15.23 -13.06 17.47
CA ARG A 115 14.56 -12.26 18.50
C ARG A 115 13.06 -12.54 18.37
N PRO A 116 12.32 -12.83 19.46
CA PRO A 116 10.87 -12.85 19.37
C PRO A 116 10.44 -11.51 18.78
N GLU A 117 9.71 -11.54 17.66
CA GLU A 117 9.04 -10.36 17.14
C GLU A 117 8.26 -9.76 18.31
N GLU A 118 8.54 -8.49 18.64
CA GLU A 118 7.71 -7.79 19.62
C GLU A 118 6.27 -7.87 19.08
N PRO A 119 5.30 -8.38 19.85
CA PRO A 119 3.93 -8.49 19.39
C PRO A 119 3.45 -7.09 19.00
N ASN A 120 3.40 -6.83 17.70
CA ASN A 120 2.94 -5.58 17.16
C ASN A 120 1.43 -5.60 17.37
N ARG A 121 0.96 -4.86 18.38
CA ARG A 121 -0.47 -4.77 18.74
C ARG A 121 -1.37 -4.50 17.52
N ASP A 122 -0.85 -3.80 16.51
CA ASP A 122 -1.56 -3.47 15.29
C ASP A 122 -1.71 -4.68 14.33
N GLU A 123 -0.71 -5.57 14.24
CA GLU A 123 -0.79 -6.80 13.45
C GLU A 123 -1.69 -7.83 14.14
N ASP A 124 -1.56 -7.97 15.46
CA ASP A 124 -2.47 -8.79 16.26
C ASP A 124 -3.93 -8.32 16.10
N PHE A 125 -4.17 -7.00 16.10
CA PHE A 125 -5.52 -6.46 15.88
C PHE A 125 -6.08 -6.74 14.49
N ALA A 126 -5.26 -6.66 13.44
CA ALA A 126 -5.66 -6.92 12.07
C ALA A 126 -6.19 -8.35 11.89
N ASP A 127 -5.46 -9.34 12.38
CA ASP A 127 -5.84 -10.75 12.31
C ASP A 127 -7.11 -11.02 13.13
N ILE A 128 -7.19 -10.45 14.34
CA ILE A 128 -8.39 -10.56 15.19
C ILE A 128 -9.62 -9.98 14.49
N TYR A 129 -9.50 -8.80 13.89
CA TYR A 129 -10.61 -8.18 13.18
C TYR A 129 -11.04 -9.00 11.97
N HIS A 130 -10.08 -9.49 11.19
CA HIS A 130 -10.35 -10.32 10.01
C HIS A 130 -11.12 -11.60 10.39
N ASP A 131 -10.71 -12.29 11.44
CA ASP A 131 -11.44 -13.46 11.96
C ASP A 131 -12.89 -13.11 12.34
N LEU A 132 -13.09 -11.98 13.04
CA LEU A 132 -14.40 -11.59 13.56
C LEU A 132 -15.35 -11.08 12.46
N ILE A 133 -14.87 -10.32 11.48
CA ILE A 133 -15.72 -9.81 10.39
C ILE A 133 -16.20 -10.94 9.46
N HIS A 134 -15.49 -12.06 9.39
CA HIS A 134 -15.94 -13.28 8.71
C HIS A 134 -16.81 -14.19 9.59
N SER A 135 -17.01 -13.83 10.86
CA SER A 135 -17.86 -14.55 11.81
C SER A 135 -19.27 -13.93 11.91
N PRO A 136 -20.21 -14.58 12.61
CA PRO A 136 -21.53 -14.00 12.92
C PRO A 136 -21.46 -12.69 13.72
N ALA A 137 -20.30 -12.33 14.30
CA ALA A 137 -20.11 -11.07 15.01
C ALA A 137 -20.00 -9.84 14.08
N SER A 138 -19.91 -10.03 12.76
CA SER A 138 -19.79 -8.94 11.79
C SER A 138 -20.87 -7.86 11.90
N GLU A 139 -22.12 -8.24 12.16
CA GLU A 139 -23.20 -7.28 12.36
C GLU A 139 -22.99 -6.44 13.62
N THR A 140 -22.49 -7.03 14.71
CA THR A 140 -22.21 -6.30 15.95
C THR A 140 -21.08 -5.30 15.78
N LEU A 141 -20.02 -5.66 15.05
CA LEU A 141 -18.92 -4.77 14.69
C LEU A 141 -19.43 -3.56 13.91
N LEU A 142 -20.16 -3.81 12.81
CA LEU A 142 -20.65 -2.77 11.93
C LEU A 142 -21.69 -1.85 12.61
N ASN A 143 -22.51 -2.40 13.52
CA ASN A 143 -23.46 -1.60 14.29
C ASN A 143 -22.71 -0.68 15.27
N LEU A 144 -21.62 -1.15 15.90
CA LEU A 144 -20.79 -0.32 16.76
C LEU A 144 -20.10 0.81 15.97
N GLU A 145 -19.50 0.49 14.82
CA GLU A 145 -18.93 1.49 13.90
C GLU A 145 -19.99 2.51 13.44
N HIS A 146 -21.22 2.05 13.19
CA HIS A 146 -22.33 2.94 12.83
C HIS A 146 -22.72 3.89 13.96
N ASN A 147 -22.75 3.42 15.22
CA ASN A 147 -23.04 4.27 16.37
C ASN A 147 -21.98 5.37 16.54
N TYR A 148 -20.70 5.01 16.39
CA TYR A 148 -19.61 6.00 16.42
C TYR A 148 -19.70 7.01 15.26
N PHE A 149 -20.07 6.56 14.06
CA PHE A 149 -20.33 7.44 12.93
C PHE A 149 -21.46 8.44 13.20
N VAL A 150 -22.57 8.02 13.81
CA VAL A 150 -23.68 8.91 14.19
C VAL A 150 -23.20 9.95 15.20
N SER A 151 -22.47 9.54 16.23
CA SER A 151 -21.91 10.45 17.25
C SER A 151 -20.98 11.51 16.65
N ILE A 152 -20.08 11.13 15.74
CA ILE A 152 -19.21 12.08 15.03
C ILE A 152 -20.04 13.02 14.14
N SER A 153 -21.04 12.50 13.44
CA SER A 153 -21.92 13.30 12.57
C SER A 153 -22.70 14.36 13.35
N GLU A 154 -23.14 14.05 14.57
CA GLU A 154 -23.80 15.02 15.47
C GLU A 154 -22.83 16.14 15.86
N LEU A 155 -21.61 15.79 16.30
CA LEU A 155 -20.59 16.76 16.69
C LEU A 155 -20.16 17.68 15.52
N LEU A 156 -20.04 17.11 14.31
CA LEU A 156 -19.81 17.89 13.09
C LEU A 156 -20.98 18.83 12.78
N GLY A 157 -22.21 18.40 13.02
CA GLY A 157 -23.39 19.23 12.88
C GLY A 157 -23.39 20.42 13.85
N GLU A 158 -23.01 20.19 15.11
CA GLU A 158 -22.86 21.26 16.12
C GLU A 158 -21.78 22.27 15.71
N ARG A 159 -20.61 21.79 15.26
CA ARG A 159 -19.55 22.62 14.69
C ARG A 159 -20.05 23.50 13.57
N ASP A 160 -20.73 22.91 12.58
CA ASP A 160 -21.18 23.64 11.39
C ASP A 160 -22.20 24.73 11.75
N VAL A 161 -23.08 24.46 12.73
CA VAL A 161 -24.03 25.44 13.25
C VAL A 161 -23.32 26.57 14.00
N GLU A 162 -22.35 26.27 14.87
CA GLU A 162 -21.62 27.31 15.63
C GLU A 162 -20.75 28.17 14.70
N MET A 163 -20.05 27.55 13.75
CA MET A 163 -19.25 28.24 12.72
C MET A 163 -20.13 29.14 11.84
N LYS A 164 -21.33 28.68 11.46
CA LYS A 164 -22.29 29.50 10.71
C LYS A 164 -22.75 30.71 11.51
N LYS A 165 -23.14 30.52 12.78
CA LYS A 165 -23.54 31.61 13.68
C LYS A 165 -22.42 32.63 13.91
N LEU A 166 -21.16 32.19 13.98
CA LEU A 166 -20.02 33.10 14.09
C LEU A 166 -19.88 33.94 12.80
N ARG A 167 -19.90 33.31 11.62
CA ARG A 167 -19.80 34.00 10.33
C ARG A 167 -20.94 35.00 10.11
N GLU A 168 -22.16 34.66 10.49
CA GLU A 168 -23.31 35.57 10.40
C GLU A 168 -23.15 36.80 11.30
N ARG A 169 -22.67 36.63 12.54
CA ARG A 169 -22.37 37.74 13.45
C ARG A 169 -21.25 38.63 12.91
N GLN A 170 -20.16 38.02 12.43
CA GLN A 170 -19.04 38.74 11.85
C GLN A 170 -19.44 39.51 10.59
N GLY A 171 -20.29 38.92 9.75
CA GLY A 171 -20.86 39.60 8.58
C GLY A 171 -21.67 40.83 8.96
N ALA A 172 -22.59 40.71 9.94
CA ALA A 172 -23.39 41.84 10.41
C ALA A 172 -22.55 42.95 11.06
N GLU A 173 -21.52 42.59 11.82
CA GLU A 173 -20.60 43.55 12.44
C GLU A 173 -19.76 44.28 11.38
N MET A 174 -19.23 43.56 10.39
CA MET A 174 -18.47 44.15 9.28
C MET A 174 -19.34 45.10 8.44
N ASP A 175 -20.59 44.73 8.17
CA ASP A 175 -21.54 45.58 7.46
C ASP A 175 -21.80 46.90 8.21
N MET A 176 -21.91 46.83 9.55
CA MET A 176 -22.09 48.01 10.39
C MET A 176 -20.86 48.93 10.37
N VAL A 177 -19.67 48.35 10.50
CA VAL A 177 -18.40 49.09 10.45
C VAL A 177 -18.19 49.73 9.07
N MET A 178 -18.55 49.03 7.98
CA MET A 178 -18.50 49.57 6.62
C MET A 178 -19.47 50.74 6.39
N GLN A 179 -20.64 50.75 7.03
CA GLN A 179 -21.62 51.86 6.92
C GLN A 179 -21.19 53.15 7.63
N GLU A 180 -20.34 53.00 8.66
CA GLU A 180 -19.77 54.08 9.48
C GLU A 180 -18.38 54.52 9.01
N LEU A 181 -17.80 53.80 8.04
CA LEU A 181 -16.51 54.12 7.43
C LEU A 181 -16.54 55.51 6.79
N GLY A 182 -15.59 56.36 7.18
CA GLY A 182 -15.50 57.75 6.71
C GLY A 182 -16.47 58.73 7.36
N LYS A 183 -17.33 58.27 8.29
CA LYS A 183 -18.17 59.13 9.16
C LYS A 183 -17.60 59.20 10.58
N SER A 184 -17.57 58.05 11.26
CA SER A 184 -17.13 57.89 12.66
C SER A 184 -15.94 56.95 12.79
N LEU A 185 -15.77 56.01 11.85
CA LEU A 185 -14.75 54.98 11.88
C LEU A 185 -13.73 55.15 10.75
N SER A 186 -12.50 54.75 11.04
CA SER A 186 -11.36 54.78 10.15
C SER A 186 -11.04 53.41 9.56
N ASP A 187 -10.20 53.38 8.51
CA ASP A 187 -9.68 52.13 7.94
C ASP A 187 -8.90 51.29 8.96
N GLN A 188 -8.32 51.92 9.99
CA GLN A 188 -7.64 51.19 11.08
C GLN A 188 -8.62 50.39 11.94
N ASP A 189 -9.82 50.94 12.16
CA ASP A 189 -10.86 50.28 12.94
C ASP A 189 -11.40 49.05 12.19
N VAL A 190 -11.62 49.17 10.88
CA VAL A 190 -11.98 48.04 10.00
C VAL A 190 -10.95 46.91 10.08
N ASN A 191 -9.66 47.25 9.96
CA ASN A 191 -8.58 46.26 10.05
C ASN A 191 -8.50 45.62 11.43
N SER A 192 -8.80 46.38 12.50
CA SER A 192 -8.82 45.85 13.87
C SER A 192 -9.94 44.83 14.07
N VAL A 193 -11.14 45.11 13.54
CA VAL A 193 -12.30 44.21 13.59
C VAL A 193 -12.03 42.96 12.75
N ALA A 194 -11.48 43.11 11.55
CA ALA A 194 -11.08 41.99 10.71
C ALA A 194 -10.04 41.08 11.40
N ALA A 195 -9.06 41.66 12.12
CA ALA A 195 -8.09 40.89 12.90
C ALA A 195 -8.74 40.14 14.06
N GLN A 196 -9.68 40.76 14.79
CA GLN A 196 -10.44 40.10 15.85
C GLN A 196 -11.34 38.98 15.31
N HIS A 197 -11.96 39.19 14.14
CA HIS A 197 -12.76 38.17 13.46
C HIS A 197 -11.92 36.95 13.09
N PHE A 198 -10.73 37.19 12.54
CA PHE A 198 -9.78 36.15 12.19
C PHE A 198 -9.33 35.35 13.43
N GLU A 199 -8.94 36.03 14.51
CA GLU A 199 -8.53 35.38 15.76
C GLU A 199 -9.67 34.56 16.38
N SER A 200 -10.88 35.13 16.45
CA SER A 200 -12.07 34.43 16.99
C SER A 200 -12.42 33.19 16.17
N GLN A 201 -12.34 33.29 14.84
CA GLN A 201 -12.56 32.15 13.95
C GLN A 201 -11.50 31.07 14.17
N GLN A 202 -10.22 31.44 14.29
CA GLN A 202 -9.13 30.50 14.51
C GLN A 202 -9.25 29.78 15.85
N ILE A 203 -9.63 30.47 16.93
CA ILE A 203 -9.87 29.86 18.25
C ILE A 203 -11.00 28.84 18.16
N LEU A 204 -12.10 29.19 17.49
CA LEU A 204 -13.24 28.28 17.35
C LEU A 204 -12.89 27.05 16.49
N GLU A 205 -12.19 27.24 15.38
CA GLU A 205 -11.72 26.13 14.54
C GLU A 205 -10.78 25.20 15.31
N ASN A 206 -9.84 25.75 16.09
CA ASN A 206 -8.92 24.96 16.90
C ASN A 206 -9.63 24.17 18.01
N LYS A 207 -10.65 24.76 18.65
CA LYS A 207 -11.50 24.06 19.63
C LYS A 207 -12.12 22.82 18.98
N TRP A 208 -12.77 22.98 17.84
CA TRP A 208 -13.44 21.88 17.14
C TRP A 208 -12.46 20.82 16.61
N ILE A 209 -11.30 21.22 16.09
CA ILE A 209 -10.23 20.28 15.69
C ILE A 209 -9.80 19.43 16.89
N THR A 210 -9.65 20.05 18.06
CA THR A 210 -9.23 19.35 19.28
C THR A 210 -10.32 18.39 19.77
N GLU A 211 -11.57 18.83 19.86
CA GLU A 211 -12.70 18.02 20.31
C GLU A 211 -12.94 16.81 19.39
N LEU A 212 -12.93 17.01 18.07
CA LEU A 212 -13.05 15.92 17.08
C LEU A 212 -11.88 14.94 17.21
N LYS A 213 -10.64 15.44 17.33
CA LYS A 213 -9.47 14.57 17.49
C LYS A 213 -9.55 13.74 18.77
N GLN A 214 -9.96 14.35 19.88
CA GLN A 214 -10.13 13.65 21.16
C GLN A 214 -11.19 12.57 21.05
N LEU A 215 -12.38 12.89 20.52
CA LEU A 215 -13.46 11.93 20.36
C LEU A 215 -13.04 10.76 19.46
N SER A 216 -12.47 11.01 18.29
CA SER A 216 -11.99 9.94 17.40
C SER A 216 -10.89 9.09 18.03
N THR A 217 -10.02 9.67 18.87
CA THR A 217 -8.98 8.89 19.57
C THR A 217 -9.59 7.96 20.61
N ILE A 218 -10.57 8.45 21.39
CA ILE A 218 -11.29 7.64 22.38
C ILE A 218 -12.05 6.51 21.69
N GLN A 219 -12.84 6.84 20.67
CA GLN A 219 -13.60 5.85 19.89
C GLN A 219 -12.68 4.78 19.29
N LYS A 220 -11.51 5.16 18.77
CA LYS A 220 -10.53 4.21 18.25
C LYS A 220 -10.04 3.23 19.32
N GLN A 221 -9.67 3.74 20.49
CA GLN A 221 -9.18 2.92 21.59
C GLN A 221 -10.26 1.98 22.12
N GLU A 222 -11.45 2.50 22.41
CA GLU A 222 -12.59 1.70 22.88
C GLU A 222 -12.96 0.60 21.90
N TYR A 223 -12.98 0.91 20.60
CA TYR A 223 -13.28 -0.06 19.56
C TYR A 223 -12.25 -1.18 19.53
N GLN A 224 -10.95 -0.85 19.51
CA GLN A 224 -9.89 -1.86 19.48
C GLN A 224 -9.92 -2.77 20.72
N GLU A 225 -10.12 -2.19 21.91
CA GLU A 225 -10.26 -2.96 23.15
C GLU A 225 -11.49 -3.89 23.12
N TRP A 226 -12.62 -3.39 22.61
CA TRP A 226 -13.85 -4.17 22.50
C TRP A 226 -13.71 -5.34 21.52
N VAL A 227 -13.12 -5.11 20.35
CA VAL A 227 -12.85 -6.14 19.33
C VAL A 227 -11.97 -7.25 19.89
N ILE A 228 -10.87 -6.90 20.56
CA ILE A 228 -9.97 -7.87 21.18
C ILE A 228 -10.70 -8.69 22.25
N LYS A 229 -11.49 -8.03 23.11
CA LYS A 229 -12.27 -8.71 24.15
C LYS A 229 -13.31 -9.66 23.56
N LEU A 230 -14.04 -9.23 22.53
CA LEU A 230 -15.04 -10.05 21.86
C LEU A 230 -14.43 -11.33 21.26
N HIS A 231 -13.25 -11.22 20.65
CA HIS A 231 -12.53 -12.38 20.14
C HIS A 231 -12.12 -13.37 21.24
N GLN A 232 -11.64 -12.85 22.37
CA GLN A 232 -11.28 -13.66 23.53
C GLN A 232 -12.51 -14.38 24.11
N ASP A 233 -13.65 -13.70 24.18
CA ASP A 233 -14.91 -14.28 24.65
C ASP A 233 -15.44 -15.36 23.70
N LEU A 234 -15.35 -15.16 22.37
CA LEU A 234 -15.76 -16.17 21.39
C LEU A 234 -14.84 -17.40 21.35
N LYS A 235 -13.54 -17.24 21.65
CA LYS A 235 -12.59 -18.35 21.78
C LYS A 235 -12.76 -19.13 23.08
N ASN A 236 -13.40 -18.57 24.10
CA ASN A 236 -13.60 -19.19 25.40
C ASN A 236 -15.04 -19.74 25.56
N PRO A 237 -15.27 -21.07 25.42
CA PRO A 237 -16.61 -21.67 25.44
C PRO A 237 -17.36 -21.59 26.79
N ASN A 238 -16.77 -21.01 27.84
CA ASN A 238 -17.36 -20.86 29.17
C ASN A 238 -18.05 -19.49 29.41
N ASN A 239 -17.97 -18.53 28.47
CA ASN A 239 -18.65 -17.23 28.56
C ASN A 239 -19.88 -17.20 27.65
N SER A 240 -20.97 -17.85 28.09
CA SER A 240 -22.12 -18.19 27.24
C SER A 240 -23.09 -17.06 26.91
N PHE A 241 -23.07 -15.91 27.61
CA PHE A 241 -24.10 -14.89 27.42
C PHE A 241 -24.02 -14.16 26.06
N ILE A 242 -22.82 -13.75 25.62
CA ILE A 242 -22.65 -13.01 24.36
C ILE A 242 -22.62 -13.97 23.15
N SER A 243 -22.02 -15.16 23.32
CA SER A 243 -21.97 -16.16 22.25
C SER A 243 -23.34 -16.69 21.88
N ASP A 244 -24.26 -16.82 22.84
CA ASP A 244 -25.61 -17.31 22.58
C ASP A 244 -26.48 -16.20 21.97
N GLU A 245 -26.32 -14.93 22.35
CA GLU A 245 -27.08 -13.81 21.74
C GLU A 245 -26.68 -13.57 20.27
N ILE A 246 -25.39 -13.69 19.95
CA ILE A 246 -24.86 -13.60 18.57
C ILE A 246 -25.23 -14.85 17.73
N LYS A 247 -25.25 -16.06 18.32
CA LYS A 247 -25.66 -17.29 17.61
C LYS A 247 -27.18 -17.40 17.41
N VAL A 248 -27.99 -16.79 18.26
CA VAL A 248 -29.46 -16.86 18.22
C VAL A 248 -30.08 -15.84 17.26
N GLN A 249 -29.29 -14.97 16.61
CA GLN A 249 -29.72 -14.20 15.45
C GLN A 249 -29.18 -14.79 14.13
N PRO A 250 -29.73 -15.91 13.61
CA PRO A 250 -29.58 -16.21 12.21
C PRO A 250 -30.40 -15.17 11.42
N SER A 251 -29.67 -14.22 10.83
CA SER A 251 -30.03 -13.38 9.69
C SER A 251 -31.44 -13.62 9.12
N ARG A 252 -32.42 -12.88 9.62
CA ARG A 252 -33.47 -12.37 8.74
C ARG A 252 -33.01 -10.99 8.29
N LEU A 253 -32.28 -10.95 7.17
CA LEU A 253 -32.36 -9.83 6.24
C LEU A 253 -33.81 -9.79 5.74
N GLN A 254 -34.76 -9.41 6.60
CA GLN A 254 -36.10 -9.08 6.17
C GLN A 254 -35.93 -7.75 5.43
N GLU A 255 -35.91 -7.84 4.10
CA GLU A 255 -36.34 -6.74 3.25
C GLU A 255 -37.68 -6.26 3.81
N SER A 256 -37.65 -5.13 4.53
CA SER A 256 -38.87 -4.41 4.85
C SER A 256 -39.41 -3.92 3.51
N VAL A 257 -40.38 -4.66 2.95
CA VAL A 257 -41.21 -4.22 1.82
C VAL A 257 -42.12 -3.10 2.32
N GLU A 258 -41.52 -1.96 2.66
CA GLU A 258 -42.26 -0.72 2.91
C GLU A 258 -41.97 0.23 1.76
N ALA A 259 -42.86 0.12 0.77
CA ALA A 259 -43.27 1.14 -0.17
C ALA A 259 -42.16 2.08 -0.67
N SER A 260 -41.63 1.71 -1.84
CA SER A 260 -41.16 2.63 -2.87
C SER A 260 -42.11 3.84 -3.01
N ARG A 261 -41.84 4.90 -2.24
CA ARG A 261 -42.26 6.25 -2.59
C ARG A 261 -41.17 6.81 -3.50
N PRO A 262 -41.41 6.97 -4.81
CA PRO A 262 -40.45 7.62 -5.68
C PRO A 262 -40.40 9.09 -5.25
N THR A 263 -39.35 9.45 -4.53
CA THR A 263 -39.02 10.85 -4.29
C THR A 263 -38.35 11.32 -5.58
N PHE A 264 -39.09 12.16 -6.31
CA PHE A 264 -38.73 12.99 -7.45
C PHE A 264 -37.28 12.92 -7.96
N GLU A 265 -37.14 12.47 -9.21
CA GLU A 265 -36.03 12.75 -10.15
C GLU A 265 -34.60 12.53 -9.62
N GLU A 266 -34.24 11.31 -9.20
CA GLU A 266 -32.84 10.89 -9.26
C GLU A 266 -32.54 10.40 -10.69
N HIS A 267 -31.80 11.19 -11.46
CA HIS A 267 -31.24 10.77 -12.74
C HIS A 267 -30.64 9.36 -12.59
N HIS A 268 -31.09 8.41 -13.41
CA HIS A 268 -30.46 7.09 -13.45
C HIS A 268 -28.93 7.26 -13.60
N PRO A 269 -28.11 6.65 -12.73
CA PRO A 269 -26.67 6.70 -12.90
C PRO A 269 -26.34 6.04 -14.24
N LEU A 270 -25.69 6.81 -15.11
CA LEU A 270 -25.19 6.28 -16.38
C LEU A 270 -23.97 5.42 -16.05
N GLU A 271 -24.18 4.11 -16.11
CA GLU A 271 -23.17 3.10 -15.86
C GLU A 271 -23.20 2.05 -16.99
N GLU A 272 -22.02 1.76 -17.54
CA GLU A 272 -21.83 0.64 -18.46
C GLU A 272 -20.64 -0.20 -18.04
N SER A 273 -20.79 -1.52 -18.09
CA SER A 273 -19.77 -2.48 -17.69
C SER A 273 -19.37 -3.37 -18.87
N PHE A 274 -18.07 -3.62 -19.01
CA PHE A 274 -17.48 -4.38 -20.11
C PHE A 274 -16.53 -5.44 -19.56
N THR A 275 -16.70 -6.68 -19.99
CA THR A 275 -15.71 -7.74 -19.75
C THR A 275 -14.77 -7.80 -20.93
N ILE A 276 -13.48 -7.57 -20.68
CA ILE A 276 -12.43 -7.50 -21.70
C ILE A 276 -11.44 -8.64 -21.54
N HIS A 277 -10.79 -9.01 -22.65
CA HIS A 277 -9.65 -9.93 -22.65
C HIS A 277 -8.38 -9.22 -23.09
N LEU A 278 -7.33 -9.30 -22.27
CA LEU A 278 -6.01 -8.73 -22.56
C LEU A 278 -4.97 -9.84 -22.71
N GLY A 279 -3.97 -9.62 -23.56
CA GLY A 279 -2.89 -10.58 -23.81
C GLY A 279 -2.99 -11.28 -25.18
N ALA A 280 -1.82 -11.54 -25.77
CA ALA A 280 -1.70 -12.18 -27.08
C ALA A 280 -1.69 -13.72 -26.98
N GLN A 281 -0.95 -14.27 -26.01
CA GLN A 281 -0.78 -15.72 -25.79
C GLN A 281 -1.61 -16.19 -24.59
N LEU A 282 -1.38 -15.62 -23.41
CA LEU A 282 -2.20 -15.84 -22.21
C LEU A 282 -3.25 -14.73 -22.13
N LYS A 283 -4.53 -15.07 -22.38
CA LYS A 283 -5.61 -14.09 -22.27
C LYS A 283 -6.10 -14.00 -20.83
N THR A 284 -5.93 -12.85 -20.21
CA THR A 284 -6.50 -12.54 -18.89
C THR A 284 -7.82 -11.79 -19.07
N MET A 285 -8.79 -12.12 -18.23
CA MET A 285 -10.10 -11.47 -18.20
C MET A 285 -10.07 -10.34 -17.18
N HIS A 286 -10.53 -9.16 -17.57
CA HIS A 286 -10.67 -8.00 -16.68
C HIS A 286 -12.02 -7.33 -16.90
N ASN A 287 -12.46 -6.55 -15.93
CA ASN A 287 -13.69 -5.77 -16.02
C ASN A 287 -13.34 -4.29 -16.16
N LEU A 288 -13.97 -3.61 -17.12
CA LEU A 288 -13.97 -2.16 -17.21
C LEU A 288 -15.37 -1.67 -16.87
N ARG A 289 -15.46 -0.55 -16.16
CA ARG A 289 -16.73 0.14 -15.90
C ARG A 289 -16.57 1.59 -16.29
N LEU A 290 -17.60 2.18 -16.91
CA LEU A 290 -17.68 3.60 -17.18
C LEU A 290 -18.87 4.15 -16.40
N LEU A 291 -18.62 5.10 -15.50
CA LEU A 291 -19.66 5.66 -14.63
C LEU A 291 -19.66 7.19 -14.68
N ARG A 292 -20.86 7.78 -14.68
CA ARG A 292 -21.08 9.20 -14.40
C ARG A 292 -21.33 9.40 -12.91
N ALA A 293 -20.32 9.83 -12.17
CA ALA A 293 -20.38 10.01 -10.72
C ALA A 293 -19.33 11.03 -10.22
N ASP A 294 -19.53 11.56 -9.00
CA ASP A 294 -18.49 12.31 -8.30
C ASP A 294 -17.57 11.30 -7.60
N MET A 295 -16.26 11.54 -7.65
CA MET A 295 -15.29 10.69 -6.96
C MET A 295 -15.53 10.56 -5.47
N LEU A 296 -15.95 11.65 -4.83
CA LEU A 296 -16.17 11.68 -3.39
C LEU A 296 -17.43 10.91 -2.98
N ASP A 297 -18.33 10.57 -3.91
CA ASP A 297 -19.51 9.76 -3.61
C ASP A 297 -19.13 8.34 -3.17
N PHE A 298 -18.03 7.78 -3.70
CA PHE A 298 -17.48 6.49 -3.28
C PHE A 298 -16.81 6.54 -1.90
N CYS A 299 -16.47 7.75 -1.44
CA CYS A 299 -15.87 7.98 -0.13
C CYS A 299 -16.95 8.20 0.95
N LYS A 300 -18.06 8.84 0.59
CA LYS A 300 -19.14 9.26 1.50
C LYS A 300 -20.08 8.13 1.88
N HIS A 301 -20.51 8.12 3.13
CA HIS A 301 -21.59 7.25 3.59
C HIS A 301 -22.96 7.89 3.28
N LYS A 302 -23.78 7.24 2.45
CA LYS A 302 -25.12 7.75 2.13
C LYS A 302 -26.00 7.72 3.38
N ARG A 303 -26.54 8.87 3.81
CA ARG A 303 -27.32 8.99 5.06
C ARG A 303 -28.72 8.33 5.02
N ASN A 304 -29.26 8.05 3.82
CA ASN A 304 -30.70 7.74 3.63
C ASN A 304 -31.03 6.35 3.06
N HIS A 305 -30.06 5.42 2.93
CA HIS A 305 -30.33 4.07 2.44
C HIS A 305 -30.12 3.03 3.55
N ARG A 306 -31.17 2.78 4.35
CA ARG A 306 -31.12 1.86 5.51
C ARG A 306 -30.72 0.42 5.16
N SER A 307 -30.84 0.00 3.90
CA SER A 307 -30.45 -1.35 3.44
C SER A 307 -29.12 -1.37 2.64
N GLY A 308 -28.93 -0.46 1.67
CA GLY A 308 -27.75 -0.46 0.80
C GLY A 308 -26.43 0.00 1.47
N VAL A 309 -26.50 0.91 2.44
CA VAL A 309 -25.30 1.47 3.09
C VAL A 309 -24.59 0.43 3.97
N LYS A 310 -25.36 -0.47 4.60
CA LYS A 310 -24.80 -1.59 5.37
C LYS A 310 -24.06 -2.59 4.46
N LEU A 311 -24.54 -2.79 3.23
CA LEU A 311 -23.94 -3.74 2.29
C LEU A 311 -22.57 -3.26 1.78
N HIS A 312 -22.47 -2.01 1.32
CA HIS A 312 -21.19 -1.46 0.84
C HIS A 312 -20.16 -1.38 1.96
N ARG A 313 -20.57 -0.94 3.16
CA ARG A 313 -19.70 -0.96 4.34
C ARG A 313 -19.21 -2.36 4.69
N LEU A 314 -20.10 -3.35 4.69
CA LEU A 314 -19.73 -4.74 4.95
C LEU A 314 -18.74 -5.24 3.89
N GLN A 315 -18.96 -4.93 2.61
CA GLN A 315 -18.05 -5.35 1.54
C GLN A 315 -16.65 -4.76 1.71
N THR A 316 -16.56 -3.48 2.07
CA THR A 316 -15.29 -2.79 2.36
C THR A 316 -14.63 -3.39 3.61
N ALA A 317 -15.38 -3.57 4.70
CA ALA A 317 -14.87 -4.18 5.93
C ALA A 317 -14.33 -5.62 5.72
N LEU A 318 -15.05 -6.44 4.95
CA LEU A 318 -14.61 -7.81 4.60
C LEU A 318 -13.34 -7.80 3.74
N SER A 319 -13.12 -6.74 2.95
CA SER A 319 -12.01 -6.67 2.02
C SER A 319 -10.75 -6.03 2.62
N LEU A 320 -10.86 -5.35 3.75
CA LEU A 320 -9.83 -4.49 4.35
C LEU A 320 -8.47 -5.17 4.58
N TYR A 321 -8.50 -6.43 5.02
CA TYR A 321 -7.31 -7.27 5.24
C TYR A 321 -7.23 -8.43 4.25
N SER A 322 -7.94 -8.34 3.12
CA SER A 322 -7.96 -9.34 2.06
C SER A 322 -7.01 -8.97 0.91
N THR A 323 -6.87 -9.87 -0.06
CA THR A 323 -6.17 -9.62 -1.34
C THR A 323 -7.05 -8.94 -2.40
N SER A 324 -8.11 -8.23 -1.99
CA SER A 324 -9.07 -7.59 -2.91
C SER A 324 -9.38 -6.15 -2.51
N LEU A 325 -8.37 -5.29 -2.56
CA LEU A 325 -8.51 -3.89 -2.17
C LEU A 325 -9.07 -3.01 -3.28
N CYS A 326 -9.72 -1.91 -2.87
CA CYS A 326 -10.28 -0.89 -3.76
C CYS A 326 -9.51 0.43 -3.64
N GLY A 327 -9.09 0.98 -4.78
CA GLY A 327 -8.34 2.23 -4.88
C GLY A 327 -9.12 3.35 -5.58
N LEU A 328 -8.76 4.60 -5.29
CA LEU A 328 -9.27 5.80 -5.97
C LEU A 328 -8.11 6.73 -6.34
N VAL A 329 -8.14 7.28 -7.56
CA VAL A 329 -7.17 8.30 -8.01
C VAL A 329 -7.76 9.69 -7.86
N LEU A 330 -7.28 10.44 -6.88
CA LEU A 330 -7.65 11.83 -6.64
C LEU A 330 -6.60 12.77 -7.23
N LEU A 331 -6.98 13.64 -8.15
CA LEU A 331 -6.08 14.64 -8.73
C LEU A 331 -5.95 15.83 -7.78
N VAL A 332 -4.71 16.21 -7.45
CA VAL A 332 -4.41 17.24 -6.45
C VAL A 332 -3.35 18.22 -6.95
N ASP A 333 -3.27 19.38 -6.29
CA ASP A 333 -2.20 20.35 -6.50
C ASP A 333 -0.86 19.90 -5.88
N ASN A 334 0.18 20.74 -6.03
CA ASN A 334 1.53 20.42 -5.59
C ASN A 334 1.78 20.53 -4.07
N ARG A 335 0.80 21.00 -3.29
CA ARG A 335 0.89 21.12 -1.83
C ARG A 335 0.26 19.88 -1.20
N ILE A 336 0.91 19.36 -0.17
CA ILE A 336 0.42 18.14 0.53
C ILE A 336 -0.71 18.47 1.51
N ASN A 337 -0.87 19.74 1.89
CA ASN A 337 -1.91 20.18 2.81
C ASN A 337 -3.34 20.11 2.21
N SER A 338 -4.34 19.98 3.08
CA SER A 338 -5.75 19.81 2.68
C SER A 338 -6.59 21.09 2.77
N TYR A 339 -6.00 22.28 2.64
CA TYR A 339 -6.71 23.54 2.89
C TYR A 339 -7.61 24.03 1.74
N SER A 340 -7.47 23.48 0.53
CA SER A 340 -8.14 24.02 -0.66
C SER A 340 -8.64 22.95 -1.63
N GLY A 341 -9.71 23.31 -2.36
CA GLY A 341 -10.30 22.52 -3.42
C GLY A 341 -10.74 21.13 -2.95
N ILE A 342 -10.64 20.16 -3.85
CA ILE A 342 -11.10 18.79 -3.61
C ILE A 342 -10.39 18.11 -2.42
N LYS A 343 -9.16 18.51 -2.06
CA LYS A 343 -8.47 17.97 -0.88
C LYS A 343 -9.18 18.34 0.43
N ARG A 344 -9.74 19.54 0.51
CA ARG A 344 -10.51 20.00 1.68
C ARG A 344 -11.81 19.22 1.78
N ASP A 345 -12.48 19.03 0.65
CA ASP A 345 -13.75 18.33 0.62
C ASP A 345 -13.55 16.84 0.94
N PHE A 346 -12.48 16.22 0.41
CA PHE A 346 -12.04 14.88 0.79
C PHE A 346 -11.70 14.78 2.28
N ALA A 347 -10.92 15.74 2.82
CA ALA A 347 -10.59 15.75 4.25
C ALA A 347 -11.83 15.88 5.14
N THR A 348 -12.85 16.62 4.68
CA THR A 348 -14.14 16.72 5.36
C THR A 348 -14.85 15.37 5.37
N VAL A 349 -14.86 14.63 4.25
CA VAL A 349 -15.42 13.28 4.18
C VAL A 349 -14.70 12.31 5.12
N CYS A 350 -13.36 12.34 5.16
CA CYS A 350 -12.58 11.51 6.09
C CYS A 350 -12.85 11.82 7.57
N GLN A 351 -13.35 13.01 7.89
CA GLN A 351 -13.71 13.40 9.27
C GLN A 351 -15.12 12.92 9.67
N GLU A 352 -15.97 12.52 8.72
CA GLU A 352 -17.35 12.09 9.02
C GLU A 352 -17.41 10.76 9.80
N CYS A 353 -16.34 9.96 9.75
CA CYS A 353 -16.25 8.69 10.45
C CYS A 353 -14.86 8.53 11.06
N THR A 354 -14.76 7.97 12.27
CA THR A 354 -13.47 7.62 12.87
C THR A 354 -12.84 6.44 12.12
N ASP A 355 -11.52 6.51 11.88
CA ASP A 355 -10.73 5.39 11.35
C ASP A 355 -10.18 4.55 12.51
N PHE A 356 -10.58 3.28 12.55
CA PHE A 356 -10.25 2.36 13.63
C PHE A 356 -8.96 1.56 13.38
N HIS A 357 -8.45 1.58 12.15
CA HIS A 357 -7.38 0.70 11.69
C HIS A 357 -6.10 1.48 11.35
N PHE A 358 -6.24 2.66 10.76
CA PHE A 358 -5.14 3.50 10.31
C PHE A 358 -5.05 4.82 11.09
N PRO A 359 -3.91 5.52 11.03
CA PRO A 359 -3.81 6.89 11.53
C PRO A 359 -4.77 7.83 10.81
N GLN A 360 -5.18 8.91 11.47
CA GLN A 360 -6.05 9.92 10.85
C GLN A 360 -5.36 10.57 9.64
N LEU A 361 -6.16 11.11 8.71
CA LEU A 361 -5.66 11.70 7.46
C LEU A 361 -4.53 12.72 7.71
N GLN A 362 -4.67 13.60 8.71
CA GLN A 362 -3.65 14.61 8.99
C GLN A 362 -2.30 14.00 9.38
N GLU A 363 -2.31 12.95 10.20
CA GLU A 363 -1.08 12.26 10.63
C GLU A 363 -0.43 11.55 9.44
N GLN A 364 -1.23 10.96 8.54
CA GLN A 364 -0.71 10.39 7.29
C GLN A 364 -0.06 11.45 6.40
N LEU A 365 -0.67 12.65 6.28
CA LEU A 365 -0.11 13.75 5.49
C LEU A 365 1.19 14.30 6.08
N ASP A 366 1.30 14.37 7.41
CA ASP A 366 2.53 14.79 8.09
C ASP A 366 3.69 13.80 7.80
N VAL A 367 3.41 12.50 7.84
CA VAL A 367 4.38 11.46 7.45
C VAL A 367 4.78 11.61 5.98
N VAL A 368 3.80 11.78 5.07
CA VAL A 368 4.08 12.01 3.64
C VAL A 368 4.97 13.24 3.45
N GLN A 369 4.70 14.33 4.15
CA GLN A 369 5.50 15.56 4.07
C GLN A 369 6.96 15.30 4.49
N GLN A 370 7.19 14.54 5.55
CA GLN A 370 8.53 14.14 6.00
C GLN A 370 9.25 13.26 4.96
N VAL A 371 8.55 12.27 4.39
CA VAL A 371 9.10 11.38 3.36
C VAL A 371 9.50 12.17 2.12
N VAL A 372 8.68 13.12 1.69
CA VAL A 372 9.00 13.99 0.55
C VAL A 372 10.26 14.80 0.82
N LEU A 373 10.35 15.47 1.98
CA LEU A 373 11.54 16.24 2.36
C LEU A 373 12.81 15.37 2.37
N TYR A 374 12.72 14.18 2.95
CA TYR A 374 13.82 13.22 2.98
C TYR A 374 14.25 12.77 1.57
N ALA A 375 13.29 12.40 0.72
CA ALA A 375 13.56 11.97 -0.65
C ALA A 375 14.21 13.09 -1.48
N ARG A 376 13.81 14.35 -1.28
CA ARG A 376 14.43 15.51 -1.93
C ARG A 376 15.85 15.76 -1.43
N ALA A 377 16.07 15.68 -0.12
CA ALA A 377 17.40 15.83 0.46
C ALA A 377 18.39 14.79 -0.11
N GLN A 378 17.97 13.53 -0.23
CA GLN A 378 18.78 12.48 -0.83
C GLN A 378 19.12 12.74 -2.31
N ARG A 379 18.13 13.17 -3.12
CA ARG A 379 18.39 13.49 -4.54
C ARG A 379 19.41 14.63 -4.68
N ASN A 380 19.31 15.65 -3.83
CA ASN A 380 20.22 16.80 -3.85
C ASN A 380 21.66 16.44 -3.44
N GLN A 381 21.84 15.48 -2.53
CA GLN A 381 23.17 14.99 -2.16
C GLN A 381 23.84 14.23 -3.32
N LYS A 382 23.08 13.41 -4.05
CA LYS A 382 23.60 12.67 -5.22
C LYS A 382 24.01 13.59 -6.37
N THR A 383 23.26 14.66 -6.63
CA THR A 383 23.64 15.66 -7.65
C THR A 383 24.87 16.47 -7.26
N LYS A 384 25.08 16.78 -5.97
CA LYS A 384 26.31 17.44 -5.49
C LYS A 384 27.55 16.57 -5.66
N HIS A 385 27.48 15.27 -5.33
CA HIS A 385 28.62 14.36 -5.51
C HIS A 385 28.98 14.11 -6.98
N GLN A 386 28.02 14.19 -7.91
CA GLN A 386 28.30 14.13 -9.35
C GLN A 386 29.01 15.38 -9.87
N HIS A 387 28.76 16.55 -9.29
CA HIS A 387 29.38 17.80 -9.74
C HIS A 387 30.82 17.97 -9.23
N ASP A 388 31.18 17.38 -8.08
CA ASP A 388 32.55 17.41 -7.55
C ASP A 388 33.49 16.38 -8.22
N SER A 389 32.95 15.42 -8.99
CA SER A 389 33.75 14.38 -9.68
C SER A 389 34.15 14.76 -11.11
N SER A 390 33.64 15.87 -11.65
CA SER A 390 33.93 16.36 -12.99
C SER A 390 34.56 17.76 -12.93
N ASN A 391 35.79 17.81 -12.41
CA ASN A 391 36.64 19.00 -12.53
C ASN A 391 37.33 18.99 -13.91
N GLY A 392 36.83 19.80 -14.84
CA GLY A 392 37.49 20.06 -16.11
C GLY A 392 36.66 20.91 -17.07
N ASN A 393 36.82 22.23 -16.97
CA ASN A 393 36.55 23.25 -18.00
C ASN A 393 35.15 23.31 -18.65
N GLU A 394 34.37 24.35 -18.32
CA GLU A 394 34.20 25.51 -19.20
C GLU A 394 33.16 26.50 -18.65
N VAL A 395 33.50 27.78 -18.78
CA VAL A 395 32.62 28.91 -18.59
C VAL A 395 31.59 28.92 -19.71
N ARG A 396 30.31 28.69 -19.38
CA ARG A 396 29.21 29.28 -20.15
C ARG A 396 28.01 29.51 -19.25
N GLY A 397 27.74 30.78 -19.00
CA GLY A 397 26.55 31.21 -18.28
C GLY A 397 25.32 30.72 -19.03
N ASP A 398 24.51 29.92 -18.35
CA ASP A 398 23.11 29.78 -18.69
C ASP A 398 22.27 30.17 -17.48
N LYS A 399 21.27 30.99 -17.77
CA LYS A 399 20.33 31.60 -16.84
C LYS A 399 19.34 30.53 -16.36
N PHE A 400 19.81 29.49 -15.68
CA PHE A 400 18.91 28.75 -14.82
C PHE A 400 18.70 29.59 -13.58
N LYS A 401 17.68 30.45 -13.65
CA LYS A 401 16.89 30.77 -12.46
C LYS A 401 16.49 29.43 -11.87
N THR A 402 17.25 28.92 -10.91
CA THR A 402 16.74 28.03 -9.88
C THR A 402 15.63 28.80 -9.21
N THR A 403 14.43 28.74 -9.79
CA THR A 403 13.19 29.00 -9.07
C THR A 403 13.35 28.25 -7.76
N GLU A 404 13.31 28.95 -6.63
CA GLU A 404 13.33 28.34 -5.31
C GLU A 404 12.24 27.27 -5.28
N ARG A 405 12.60 26.03 -5.60
CA ARG A 405 11.65 24.93 -5.61
C ARG A 405 11.47 24.59 -4.15
N ASN A 406 10.33 25.03 -3.60
CA ASN A 406 9.90 24.62 -2.26
C ASN A 406 10.06 23.10 -2.15
N HIS A 407 11.04 22.66 -1.36
CA HIS A 407 11.38 21.24 -1.22
C HIS A 407 10.25 20.41 -0.60
N SER A 408 9.26 21.08 -0.02
CA SER A 408 8.02 20.52 0.49
C SER A 408 7.01 20.11 -0.60
N ASN A 409 7.15 20.63 -1.82
CA ASN A 409 6.14 20.46 -2.86
C ASN A 409 6.38 19.21 -3.73
N LEU A 410 5.27 18.63 -4.18
CA LEU A 410 5.24 17.55 -5.15
C LEU A 410 5.50 18.09 -6.56
N LEU A 411 6.06 17.23 -7.40
CA LEU A 411 6.21 17.51 -8.83
C LEU A 411 5.05 16.89 -9.60
N PRO A 412 4.63 17.48 -10.73
CA PRO A 412 3.60 16.88 -11.59
C PRO A 412 3.96 15.43 -11.96
N GLY A 413 2.99 14.52 -11.86
CA GLY A 413 3.15 13.09 -12.08
C GLY A 413 3.67 12.29 -10.88
N GLU A 414 4.15 12.93 -9.82
CA GLU A 414 4.36 12.27 -8.52
C GLU A 414 3.02 12.12 -7.79
N PHE A 415 2.90 11.11 -6.95
CA PHE A 415 1.71 10.88 -6.14
C PHE A 415 2.10 10.40 -4.74
N TYR A 416 1.17 10.53 -3.80
CA TYR A 416 1.26 9.92 -2.47
C TYR A 416 0.00 9.10 -2.20
N VAL A 417 0.06 8.27 -1.17
CA VAL A 417 -0.99 7.31 -0.85
C VAL A 417 -1.47 7.54 0.57
N THR A 418 -2.78 7.52 0.76
CA THR A 418 -3.43 7.50 2.08
C THR A 418 -4.32 6.27 2.19
N ARG A 419 -4.35 5.63 3.36
CA ARG A 419 -5.10 4.40 3.65
C ARG A 419 -6.27 4.72 4.55
N HIS A 420 -7.40 4.07 4.31
CA HIS A 420 -8.65 4.36 5.00
C HIS A 420 -9.45 3.08 5.21
N SER A 421 -9.98 2.89 6.42
CA SER A 421 -11.02 1.88 6.68
C SER A 421 -12.41 2.51 6.85
N ASN A 422 -12.44 3.84 6.99
CA ASN A 422 -13.62 4.64 7.35
C ASN A 422 -14.31 5.28 6.14
N LEU A 423 -13.98 4.88 4.91
CA LEU A 423 -14.64 5.33 3.69
C LEU A 423 -15.61 4.24 3.21
N SER A 424 -16.62 4.65 2.44
CA SER A 424 -17.71 3.75 2.04
C SER A 424 -17.24 2.57 1.17
N GLU A 425 -16.50 2.84 0.09
CA GLU A 425 -16.12 1.82 -0.92
C GLU A 425 -14.62 1.76 -1.23
N ILE A 426 -13.82 2.64 -0.62
CA ILE A 426 -12.41 2.87 -0.98
C ILE A 426 -11.50 2.57 0.21
N HIS A 427 -10.44 1.81 -0.03
CA HIS A 427 -9.42 1.49 0.99
C HIS A 427 -8.17 2.36 0.83
N VAL A 428 -7.83 2.69 -0.42
CA VAL A 428 -6.58 3.36 -0.77
C VAL A 428 -6.87 4.54 -1.68
N VAL A 429 -6.43 5.74 -1.30
CA VAL A 429 -6.53 6.94 -2.16
C VAL A 429 -5.15 7.34 -2.64
N PHE A 430 -4.98 7.36 -3.96
CA PHE A 430 -3.81 7.84 -4.67
C PHE A 430 -3.99 9.32 -5.01
N HIS A 431 -3.23 10.18 -4.36
CA HIS A 431 -3.25 11.62 -4.59
C HIS A 431 -2.24 11.98 -5.66
N LEU A 432 -2.67 12.05 -6.91
CA LEU A 432 -1.83 12.32 -8.07
C LEU A 432 -1.67 13.83 -8.27
N CYS A 433 -0.43 14.31 -8.14
CA CYS A 433 -0.12 15.71 -8.39
C CYS A 433 -0.20 16.01 -9.89
N VAL A 434 -1.08 16.94 -10.24
CA VAL A 434 -1.28 17.44 -11.61
C VAL A 434 -0.97 18.93 -11.67
N ASP A 435 -0.63 19.41 -12.87
CA ASP A 435 -0.44 20.83 -13.14
C ASP A 435 -1.62 21.43 -13.92
N ASP A 436 -1.67 22.75 -14.02
CA ASP A 436 -2.72 23.45 -14.77
C ASP A 436 -2.61 23.22 -16.30
N ASN A 437 -1.47 22.70 -16.78
CA ASN A 437 -1.32 22.29 -18.19
C ASN A 437 -2.30 21.17 -18.55
N MET A 438 -2.84 20.47 -17.56
CA MET A 438 -3.92 19.50 -17.76
C MET A 438 -5.20 20.11 -18.32
N ARG A 439 -5.40 21.43 -18.32
CA ARG A 439 -6.52 22.06 -19.02
C ARG A 439 -6.23 22.31 -20.51
N SER A 440 -4.95 22.34 -20.90
CA SER A 440 -4.56 22.52 -22.29
C SER A 440 -5.04 21.38 -23.20
N GLY A 441 -5.35 21.66 -24.47
CA GLY A 441 -5.86 20.66 -25.42
C GLY A 441 -4.83 19.64 -25.93
N ASN A 442 -3.56 19.76 -25.54
CA ASN A 442 -2.44 19.01 -26.11
C ASN A 442 -1.77 18.08 -25.09
N ILE A 443 -2.53 17.15 -24.53
CA ILE A 443 -1.98 16.06 -23.71
C ILE A 443 -1.41 14.94 -24.59
N SER A 444 -0.35 14.28 -24.13
CA SER A 444 0.29 13.15 -24.82
C SER A 444 0.55 11.99 -23.87
N ALA A 445 0.92 10.82 -24.39
CA ALA A 445 1.26 9.65 -23.55
C ALA A 445 2.50 9.86 -22.65
N ARG A 446 3.30 10.90 -22.90
CA ARG A 446 4.48 11.28 -22.09
C ARG A 446 4.15 12.32 -21.02
N ASP A 447 2.89 12.74 -20.94
CA ASP A 447 2.45 13.68 -19.93
C ASP A 447 2.73 13.14 -18.52
N PRO A 448 3.24 13.96 -17.58
CA PRO A 448 3.53 13.50 -16.23
C PRO A 448 2.33 12.85 -15.53
N ALA A 449 1.10 13.34 -15.74
CA ALA A 449 -0.09 12.75 -15.13
C ALA A 449 -0.36 11.32 -15.65
N ILE A 450 -0.17 11.08 -16.96
CA ILE A 450 -0.30 9.75 -17.57
C ILE A 450 0.78 8.80 -17.05
N MET A 451 2.01 9.29 -16.92
CA MET A 451 3.11 8.51 -16.34
C MET A 451 2.90 8.21 -14.86
N GLY A 452 2.33 9.15 -14.11
CA GLY A 452 1.90 8.96 -12.73
C GLY A 452 0.82 7.89 -12.63
N LEU A 453 -0.18 7.90 -13.51
CA LEU A 453 -1.21 6.87 -13.58
C LEU A 453 -0.63 5.48 -13.89
N ARG A 454 0.36 5.37 -14.78
CA ARG A 454 1.08 4.11 -15.01
C ARG A 454 1.71 3.57 -13.72
N ASN A 455 2.37 4.46 -12.96
CA ASN A 455 3.00 4.08 -11.71
C ASN A 455 1.97 3.69 -10.63
N ILE A 456 0.83 4.37 -10.58
CA ILE A 456 -0.29 4.00 -9.69
C ILE A 456 -0.78 2.59 -10.03
N LEU A 457 -1.04 2.28 -11.30
CA LEU A 457 -1.46 0.94 -11.71
C LEU A 457 -0.42 -0.12 -11.37
N LYS A 458 0.88 0.20 -11.47
CA LYS A 458 1.96 -0.68 -11.04
C LYS A 458 1.92 -0.94 -9.54
N VAL A 459 1.62 0.08 -8.72
CA VAL A 459 1.42 -0.08 -7.28
C VAL A 459 0.20 -0.96 -7.02
N CYS A 460 -0.91 -0.74 -7.71
CA CYS A 460 -2.08 -1.62 -7.62
C CYS A 460 -1.73 -3.08 -7.94
N CYS A 461 -0.82 -3.31 -8.89
CA CYS A 461 -0.36 -4.65 -9.25
C CYS A 461 0.48 -5.36 -8.20
N THR A 462 1.15 -4.60 -7.35
CA THR A 462 2.10 -5.15 -6.37
C THR A 462 1.52 -5.24 -4.95
N HIS A 463 0.31 -4.71 -4.74
CA HIS A 463 -0.33 -4.60 -3.43
C HIS A 463 -1.80 -5.06 -3.44
N ASP A 464 -2.15 -5.99 -4.33
CA ASP A 464 -3.48 -6.63 -4.38
C ASP A 464 -4.69 -5.67 -4.44
N ILE A 465 -4.50 -4.53 -5.09
CA ILE A 465 -5.60 -3.60 -5.39
C ILE A 465 -6.26 -4.07 -6.68
N THR A 466 -7.34 -4.82 -6.52
CA THR A 466 -8.09 -5.46 -7.60
C THR A 466 -9.06 -4.49 -8.29
N THR A 467 -9.51 -3.44 -7.60
CA THR A 467 -10.41 -2.42 -8.15
C THR A 467 -9.77 -1.03 -8.07
N ILE A 468 -9.78 -0.26 -9.16
CA ILE A 468 -9.23 1.10 -9.20
C ILE A 468 -10.17 2.06 -9.91
N ASN A 469 -10.44 3.21 -9.29
CA ASN A 469 -11.28 4.28 -9.81
C ASN A 469 -10.41 5.41 -10.38
N ILE A 470 -10.59 5.74 -11.65
CA ILE A 470 -9.74 6.67 -12.42
C ILE A 470 -10.58 7.81 -13.00
N PRO A 471 -10.20 9.10 -12.84
CA PRO A 471 -10.78 10.20 -13.60
C PRO A 471 -10.46 10.03 -15.07
N LEU A 472 -11.45 9.68 -15.90
CA LEU A 472 -11.22 9.41 -17.31
C LEU A 472 -10.69 10.64 -18.07
N LEU A 473 -11.21 11.82 -17.73
CA LEU A 473 -10.85 13.08 -18.38
C LEU A 473 -9.65 13.78 -17.71
N LEU A 474 -9.10 13.18 -16.64
CA LEU A 474 -8.06 13.74 -15.79
C LEU A 474 -8.44 15.13 -15.24
N VAL A 475 -9.71 15.28 -14.89
CA VAL A 475 -10.30 16.40 -14.16
C VAL A 475 -11.45 15.88 -13.28
N HIS A 476 -11.86 16.68 -12.30
CA HIS A 476 -13.00 16.37 -11.42
C HIS A 476 -14.30 17.02 -11.85
N GLU A 477 -14.24 18.19 -12.50
CA GLU A 477 -15.40 18.97 -12.93
C GLU A 477 -15.25 19.42 -14.38
N MET A 478 -16.36 19.44 -15.14
CA MET A 478 -16.36 20.05 -16.46
C MET A 478 -16.29 21.58 -16.37
N SER A 479 -15.55 22.18 -17.30
CA SER A 479 -15.48 23.63 -17.51
C SER A 479 -15.88 23.97 -18.95
N GLU A 480 -16.24 25.23 -19.21
CA GLU A 480 -16.76 25.68 -20.51
C GLU A 480 -15.79 25.45 -21.68
N GLU A 481 -14.48 25.40 -21.40
CA GLU A 481 -13.42 25.17 -22.40
C GLU A 481 -13.34 23.71 -22.89
N MET A 482 -14.02 22.79 -22.20
CA MET A 482 -13.92 21.34 -22.45
C MET A 482 -14.94 20.88 -23.50
N THR A 483 -14.58 21.06 -24.76
CA THR A 483 -15.39 20.67 -25.92
C THR A 483 -15.46 19.14 -26.12
N ILE A 484 -16.42 18.65 -26.91
CA ILE A 484 -16.55 17.22 -27.26
C ILE A 484 -15.22 16.63 -27.79
N PRO A 485 -14.52 17.24 -28.78
CA PRO A 485 -13.23 16.75 -29.24
C PRO A 485 -12.15 16.69 -28.14
N TRP A 486 -12.17 17.63 -27.21
CA TRP A 486 -11.26 17.65 -26.07
C TRP A 486 -11.47 16.42 -25.19
N CYS A 487 -12.73 16.11 -24.86
CA CYS A 487 -13.09 14.95 -24.05
C CYS A 487 -12.78 13.63 -24.75
N SER A 488 -13.14 13.50 -26.04
CA SER A 488 -12.90 12.28 -26.81
C SER A 488 -11.40 11.97 -26.93
N LYS A 489 -10.56 12.97 -27.25
CA LYS A 489 -9.11 12.80 -27.38
C LYS A 489 -8.45 12.34 -26.08
N ARG A 490 -8.90 12.88 -24.94
CA ARG A 490 -8.40 12.52 -23.61
C ARG A 490 -8.83 11.13 -23.16
N ALA A 491 -10.11 10.83 -23.29
CA ALA A 491 -10.62 9.50 -23.00
C ALA A 491 -9.91 8.44 -23.85
N GLU A 492 -9.75 8.68 -25.15
CA GLU A 492 -9.01 7.79 -26.06
C GLU A 492 -7.57 7.58 -25.59
N LEU A 493 -6.87 8.67 -25.22
CA LEU A 493 -5.51 8.60 -24.70
C LEU A 493 -5.44 7.77 -23.41
N VAL A 494 -6.29 8.05 -22.43
CA VAL A 494 -6.33 7.35 -21.14
C VAL A 494 -6.67 5.87 -21.34
N PHE A 495 -7.70 5.54 -22.14
CA PHE A 495 -8.05 4.17 -22.47
C PHE A 495 -6.89 3.41 -23.11
N LYS A 496 -6.22 3.99 -24.12
CA LYS A 496 -5.06 3.37 -24.78
C LYS A 496 -3.89 3.18 -23.83
N CYS A 497 -3.60 4.18 -22.98
CA CYS A 497 -2.52 4.11 -22.01
C CYS A 497 -2.81 3.03 -20.96
N VAL A 498 -3.98 3.04 -20.34
CA VAL A 498 -4.41 2.02 -19.37
C VAL A 498 -4.38 0.63 -19.98
N LYS A 499 -4.87 0.44 -21.22
CA LYS A 499 -4.76 -0.83 -21.95
C LYS A 499 -3.30 -1.29 -22.05
N GLY A 500 -2.40 -0.41 -22.48
CA GLY A 500 -0.98 -0.70 -22.60
C GLY A 500 -0.33 -1.07 -21.27
N PHE A 501 -0.65 -0.33 -20.21
CA PHE A 501 -0.13 -0.56 -18.86
C PHE A 501 -0.64 -1.89 -18.28
N MET A 502 -1.94 -2.19 -18.42
CA MET A 502 -2.48 -3.48 -18.00
C MET A 502 -1.81 -4.63 -18.74
N MET A 503 -1.60 -4.52 -20.06
CA MET A 503 -0.89 -5.54 -20.84
C MET A 503 0.56 -5.74 -20.39
N GLU A 504 1.27 -4.68 -20.02
CA GLU A 504 2.62 -4.76 -19.46
C GLU A 504 2.64 -5.53 -18.13
N MET A 505 1.65 -5.26 -17.27
CA MET A 505 1.56 -5.78 -15.90
C MET A 505 1.08 -7.23 -15.81
N VAL A 506 0.46 -7.80 -16.86
CA VAL A 506 0.05 -9.22 -16.88
C VAL A 506 1.20 -10.16 -16.52
N SER A 507 2.44 -9.80 -16.90
CA SER A 507 3.63 -10.60 -16.60
C SER A 507 3.98 -10.68 -15.12
N TRP A 508 3.44 -9.80 -14.27
CA TRP A 508 3.83 -9.66 -12.86
C TRP A 508 2.80 -10.25 -11.89
N ASP A 509 1.56 -10.38 -12.32
CA ASP A 509 0.39 -10.53 -11.44
C ASP A 509 -0.30 -11.90 -11.56
N GLY A 510 0.34 -12.88 -12.21
CA GLY A 510 -0.17 -14.25 -12.30
C GLY A 510 -1.52 -14.42 -12.99
N GLY A 511 -2.09 -13.36 -13.58
CA GLY A 511 -3.39 -13.37 -14.25
C GLY A 511 -4.61 -13.03 -13.37
N VAL A 512 -4.42 -12.36 -12.22
CA VAL A 512 -5.52 -11.91 -11.37
C VAL A 512 -6.46 -10.96 -12.14
N SER A 513 -7.77 -11.22 -12.04
CA SER A 513 -8.79 -10.36 -12.65
C SER A 513 -8.89 -9.04 -11.90
N ARG A 514 -9.01 -7.95 -12.64
CA ARG A 514 -9.02 -6.57 -12.11
C ARG A 514 -10.19 -5.81 -12.68
N THR A 515 -10.71 -4.88 -11.88
CA THR A 515 -11.78 -3.96 -12.27
C THR A 515 -11.21 -2.55 -12.36
N VAL A 516 -11.21 -1.97 -13.56
CA VAL A 516 -10.87 -0.56 -13.77
C VAL A 516 -12.15 0.23 -14.00
N GLN A 517 -12.45 1.15 -13.09
CA GLN A 517 -13.60 2.03 -13.17
C GLN A 517 -13.15 3.39 -13.68
N PHE A 518 -13.70 3.81 -14.81
CA PHE A 518 -13.49 5.11 -15.41
C PHE A 518 -14.64 6.02 -14.99
N LEU A 519 -14.30 7.09 -14.27
CA LEU A 519 -15.26 8.08 -13.80
C LEU A 519 -15.25 9.29 -14.73
N VAL A 520 -16.44 9.71 -15.16
CA VAL A 520 -16.66 10.98 -15.84
C VAL A 520 -17.46 11.93 -14.94
N PRO A 521 -17.19 13.25 -14.96
CA PRO A 521 -17.88 14.21 -14.11
C PRO A 521 -19.40 14.16 -14.27
N GLN A 522 -20.14 14.42 -13.17
CA GLN A 522 -21.61 14.35 -13.15
C GLN A 522 -22.29 15.30 -14.15
N ASN A 523 -21.65 16.42 -14.48
CA ASN A 523 -22.18 17.43 -15.38
C ASN A 523 -21.93 17.17 -16.88
N ILE A 524 -21.48 15.97 -17.25
CA ILE A 524 -21.33 15.56 -18.65
C ILE A 524 -22.69 15.25 -19.30
N SER A 525 -22.85 15.58 -20.59
CA SER A 525 -24.05 15.24 -21.34
C SER A 525 -24.15 13.73 -21.60
N GLU A 526 -25.37 13.20 -21.67
CA GLU A 526 -25.61 11.77 -21.94
C GLU A 526 -25.07 11.35 -23.31
N GLU A 527 -25.21 12.22 -24.31
CA GLU A 527 -24.65 11.98 -25.65
C GLU A 527 -23.14 11.78 -25.60
N MET A 528 -22.43 12.64 -24.87
CA MET A 528 -20.98 12.52 -24.69
C MET A 528 -20.63 11.24 -23.92
N PHE A 529 -21.39 10.89 -22.88
CA PHE A 529 -21.21 9.63 -22.16
C PHE A 529 -21.28 8.41 -23.10
N TYR A 530 -22.32 8.32 -23.93
CA TYR A 530 -22.46 7.23 -24.89
C TYR A 530 -21.38 7.24 -25.97
N GLN A 531 -20.90 8.42 -26.41
CA GLN A 531 -19.75 8.51 -27.31
C GLN A 531 -18.47 7.93 -26.67
N LEU A 532 -18.22 8.23 -25.40
CA LEU A 532 -17.09 7.66 -24.65
C LEU A 532 -17.26 6.16 -24.43
N SER A 533 -18.49 5.70 -24.15
CA SER A 533 -18.77 4.28 -23.96
C SER A 533 -18.56 3.46 -25.24
N ASN A 534 -19.03 3.96 -26.38
CA ASN A 534 -18.83 3.34 -27.69
C ASN A 534 -17.35 3.24 -28.11
N MET A 535 -16.47 4.02 -27.48
CA MET A 535 -15.03 3.95 -27.71
C MET A 535 -14.38 2.74 -27.02
N LEU A 536 -14.94 2.26 -25.90
CA LEU A 536 -14.38 1.13 -25.15
C LEU A 536 -14.31 -0.15 -25.99
N PRO A 537 -15.37 -0.60 -26.70
CA PRO A 537 -15.29 -1.76 -27.59
C PRO A 537 -14.36 -1.59 -28.80
N GLN A 538 -14.04 -0.35 -29.20
CA GLN A 538 -13.13 -0.08 -30.31
C GLN A 538 -11.66 -0.21 -29.86
N ILE A 539 -11.36 0.20 -28.63
CA ILE A 539 -10.01 0.14 -28.06
C ILE A 539 -9.72 -1.21 -27.41
N PHE A 540 -10.68 -1.77 -26.67
CA PHE A 540 -10.56 -3.02 -25.96
C PHE A 540 -11.27 -4.15 -26.68
N ARG A 541 -10.68 -5.36 -26.66
CA ARG A 541 -11.37 -6.54 -27.16
C ARG A 541 -12.38 -7.01 -26.12
N VAL A 542 -13.64 -6.62 -26.31
CA VAL A 542 -14.76 -7.01 -25.44
C VAL A 542 -15.24 -8.42 -25.78
N SER A 543 -15.67 -9.16 -24.76
CA SER A 543 -16.31 -10.46 -24.91
C SER A 543 -17.69 -10.29 -25.52
N SER A 544 -17.92 -10.84 -26.71
CA SER A 544 -19.27 -10.94 -27.28
C SER A 544 -20.05 -11.99 -26.51
N THR A 545 -21.19 -11.62 -25.92
CA THR A 545 -22.15 -12.59 -25.39
C THR A 545 -22.66 -13.45 -26.54
N LEU A 546 -22.51 -14.77 -26.43
CA LEU A 546 -23.13 -15.73 -27.35
C LEU A 546 -24.64 -15.65 -27.13
N THR A 547 -25.35 -14.96 -28.02
CA THR A 547 -26.81 -15.05 -28.12
C THR A 547 -27.16 -16.47 -28.58
N LEU A 548 -27.41 -17.37 -27.63
CA LEU A 548 -28.02 -18.67 -27.89
C LEU A 548 -29.46 -18.43 -28.34
N THR A 549 -29.67 -18.13 -29.62
CA THR A 549 -31.00 -18.19 -30.22
C THR A 549 -31.40 -19.65 -30.27
N SER A 550 -32.19 -20.09 -29.30
CA SER A 550 -32.88 -21.37 -29.35
C SER A 550 -33.78 -21.36 -30.59
N LYS A 551 -33.42 -22.12 -31.63
CA LYS A 551 -34.31 -22.41 -32.75
C LYS A 551 -35.44 -23.29 -32.20
N ARG A 552 -36.65 -22.73 -32.14
CA ARG A 552 -37.88 -23.51 -32.02
C ARG A 552 -38.17 -24.24 -33.32
#